data_AF-A0A212F794-F1
#
_entry.id   AF-A0A212F794-F1
#
_cell.length_a   1.000
_cell.length_b   1.000
_cell.length_c   1.000
_cell.angle_alpha   90.00
_cell.angle_beta   90.00
_cell.angle_gamma   90.00
#
_symmetry.space_group_name_H-M   'P 1'
#
loop_
_entity.id
_entity.type
_entity.pdbx_description
1 polymer ?
#
loop_
_entity_poly.entity_id
_entity_poly.type
_entity_poly.pdbx_seq_one_letter_code
_entity_poly.pdbx_strand_id
1 'polypeptide(L)' 'MHNVPKGAETHFKVVVVSEQFEGLALLKRHRLVNDILKEELQNGVHALSIVAKTPQQWESSDKVVESSPNCRGGFGK' A
#
# COMPACT_ATOMS: atom_id res chain seq x y z
N MET A 1 3.11 18.76 9.68
CA MET A 1 4.58 18.78 9.50
C MET A 1 5.10 17.51 10.15
N HIS A 2 5.35 16.45 9.36
CA HIS A 2 5.73 15.13 9.91
C HIS A 2 7.24 14.94 9.73
N ASN A 3 7.94 14.78 10.84
CA ASN A 3 9.39 14.69 10.92
C ASN A 3 9.77 13.21 11.06
N VAL A 4 10.48 12.64 10.09
CA VAL A 4 11.01 11.28 10.15
C VAL A 4 12.53 11.29 9.92
N PRO A 5 13.30 10.48 10.68
CA PRO A 5 14.75 10.40 10.53
C PRO A 5 15.18 9.99 9.11
N LYS A 6 16.34 10.47 8.67
CA LYS A 6 16.95 10.09 7.39
C LYS A 6 17.23 8.58 7.40
N GLY A 7 16.53 7.82 6.54
CA GLY A 7 16.57 6.35 6.50
C GLY A 7 15.31 5.64 7.04
N ALA A 8 14.36 6.36 7.62
CA ALA A 8 13.05 5.83 8.05
C ALA A 8 12.02 5.80 6.89
N GLU A 9 12.49 5.63 5.65
CA GLU A 9 11.66 5.65 4.44
C GLU A 9 10.92 4.32 4.28
N THR A 10 9.90 4.08 5.09
CA THR A 10 9.06 2.87 5.05
C THR A 10 7.77 3.09 4.27
N HIS A 11 7.86 3.73 3.08
CA HIS A 11 6.74 3.87 2.15
C HIS A 11 6.62 2.62 1.28
N PHE A 12 5.80 1.66 1.72
CA PHE A 12 5.58 0.43 0.98
C PHE A 12 4.36 0.54 0.07
N LYS A 13 4.45 -0.05 -1.12
CA LYS A 13 3.30 -0.26 -2.00
C LYS A 13 3.07 -1.76 -2.13
N VAL A 14 1.86 -2.20 -1.86
CA VAL A 14 1.47 -3.60 -1.94
C VAL A 14 0.34 -3.71 -2.95
N VAL A 15 0.55 -4.59 -3.93
CA VAL A 15 -0.46 -4.95 -4.92
C VAL A 15 -0.92 -6.36 -4.63
N VAL A 16 -2.21 -6.52 -4.36
CA VAL A 16 -2.83 -7.83 -4.08
C VAL A 16 -3.88 -8.11 -5.13
N VAL A 17 -3.77 -9.27 -5.76
CA VAL A 17 -4.74 -9.77 -6.74
C VAL A 17 -5.39 -11.02 -6.17
N SER A 18 -6.70 -10.99 -5.93
CA SER A 18 -7.44 -12.12 -5.34
C SER A 18 -8.92 -12.10 -5.70
N GLU A 19 -9.50 -13.28 -5.89
CA GLU A 19 -10.94 -13.46 -6.08
C GLU A 19 -11.75 -13.04 -4.85
N GLN A 20 -11.15 -13.06 -3.66
CA GLN A 20 -11.81 -12.61 -2.43
C GLN A 20 -12.24 -11.14 -2.44
N PHE A 21 -11.72 -10.35 -3.38
CA PHE A 21 -12.11 -8.96 -3.56
C PHE A 21 -13.35 -8.76 -4.43
N GLU A 22 -13.87 -9.83 -5.04
CA GLU A 22 -15.07 -9.79 -5.87
C GLU A 22 -16.29 -9.40 -5.04
N GLY A 23 -17.13 -8.49 -5.56
CA GLY A 23 -18.28 -7.94 -4.84
C GLY A 23 -17.95 -7.05 -3.62
N LEU A 24 -16.68 -6.92 -3.23
CA LEU A 24 -16.28 -6.05 -2.12
C LEU A 24 -15.97 -4.63 -2.57
N ALA A 25 -16.49 -3.65 -1.82
CA ALA A 25 -16.13 -2.25 -1.97
C ALA A 25 -14.64 -2.02 -1.63
N LEU A 26 -14.01 -1.04 -2.29
CA LEU A 26 -12.59 -0.70 -2.13
C LEU A 26 -12.15 -0.59 -0.66
N LEU A 27 -12.94 0.11 0.16
CA LEU A 27 -12.65 0.29 1.59
C LEU A 27 -12.62 -1.04 2.36
N LYS A 28 -13.51 -1.99 2.04
CA LYS A 28 -13.49 -3.32 2.66
C LYS A 28 -12.23 -4.10 2.26
N ARG A 29 -11.81 -4.01 1.00
CA ARG A 29 -10.57 -4.63 0.52
C ARG A 29 -9.36 -4.09 1.27
N HIS A 30 -9.28 -2.77 1.44
CA HIS A 30 -8.19 -2.13 2.19
C HIS A 30 -8.19 -2.53 3.67
N ARG A 31 -9.37 -2.63 4.30
CA ARG A 31 -9.48 -3.12 5.68
C ARG A 31 -8.95 -4.54 5.83
N LEU A 32 -9.35 -5.46 4.93
CA LEU A 32 -8.84 -6.84 4.95
C LEU A 32 -7.31 -6.89 4.87
N VAL A 33 -6.71 -6.13 3.95
CA VAL A 33 -5.25 -6.09 3.79
C VAL A 33 -4.58 -5.46 5.02
N ASN A 34 -5.13 -4.37 5.54
CA ASN A 34 -4.62 -3.72 6.75
C ASN A 34 -4.73 -4.60 8.00
N ASP A 35 -5.81 -5.38 8.13
CA ASP A 35 -6.01 -6.28 9.26
C ASP A 35 -4.96 -7.40 9.27
N ILE A 36 -4.62 -7.94 8.09
CA ILE A 36 -3.54 -8.94 7.95
C ILE A 36 -2.18 -8.32 8.26
N LEU A 37 -1.93 -7.10 7.81
CA LEU A 37 -0.64 -6.41 7.99
C LEU A 37 -0.56 -5.61 9.29
N LYS A 38 -1.54 -5.74 10.18
CA LYS A 38 -1.69 -4.89 11.36
C LYS A 38 -0.49 -4.98 12.31
N GLU A 39 0.08 -6.16 12.46
CA GLU A 39 1.27 -6.38 13.29
C GLU A 39 2.52 -5.73 12.67
N GLU A 40 2.71 -5.89 11.36
CA GLU A 40 3.81 -5.27 10.61
C GLU A 40 3.71 -3.73 10.58
N LEU A 41 2.50 -3.19 10.48
CA LEU A 41 2.25 -1.75 10.54
C LEU A 41 2.58 -1.17 11.92
N GLN A 42 2.38 -1.93 13.00
CA GLN A 42 2.75 -1.49 14.36
C GLN A 42 4.26 -1.47 14.59
N ASN A 43 5.02 -2.27 13.83
CA ASN A 43 6.46 -2.46 14.03
C ASN A 43 7.36 -1.46 13.27
N GLY A 44 6.81 -0.46 12.57
CA GLY A 44 7.61 0.63 12.00
C GLY A 44 7.34 1.03 10.55
N VAL A 45 6.25 0.55 9.94
CA VAL A 45 5.81 1.04 8.62
C VAL A 45 5.07 2.37 8.78
N HIS A 46 5.62 3.45 8.24
CA HIS A 46 5.02 4.78 8.32
C HIS A 46 3.82 4.97 7.38
N ALA A 47 3.88 4.37 6.18
CA ALA A 47 2.80 4.48 5.21
C ALA A 47 2.76 3.28 4.25
N LEU A 48 1.56 2.75 4.03
CA LEU A 48 1.30 1.63 3.13
C LEU A 48 0.30 2.05 2.06
N SER A 49 0.71 1.97 0.79
CA SER A 49 -0.17 2.15 -0.37
C SER A 49 -0.69 0.79 -0.82
N ILE A 50 -1.99 0.57 -0.71
CA ILE A 50 -2.64 -0.71 -1.05
C ILE A 50 -3.33 -0.58 -2.40
N VAL A 51 -3.05 -1.53 -3.29
CA VAL A 51 -3.81 -1.74 -4.54
C VAL A 51 -4.41 -3.15 -4.47
N ALA A 52 -5.72 -3.24 -4.24
CA ALA A 52 -6.44 -4.52 -4.14
C ALA A 52 -7.38 -4.71 -5.33
N LYS A 53 -7.03 -5.63 -6.24
CA LYS A 53 -7.74 -5.88 -7.51
C LYS A 53 -8.23 -7.33 -7.58
N THR A 54 -9.34 -7.58 -8.26
CA THR A 54 -9.69 -8.96 -8.64
C THR A 54 -8.81 -9.43 -9.80
N PRO A 55 -8.68 -10.75 -10.05
CA PRO A 55 -7.93 -11.27 -11.19
C PRO A 55 -8.43 -10.69 -12.52
N GLN A 56 -9.75 -10.56 -12.67
CA GLN A 56 -10.37 -9.97 -13.86
C GLN A 56 -9.98 -8.49 -14.05
N GLN A 57 -10.00 -7.70 -12.97
CA GLN A 57 -9.55 -6.31 -12.99
C GLN A 57 -8.04 -6.17 -13.25
N TRP A 58 -7.25 -7.14 -12.81
CA TRP A 58 -5.81 -7.18 -13.06
C TRP A 58 -5.51 -7.45 -14.53
N GLU A 59 -6.16 -8.47 -15.11
CA GLU A 59 -6.05 -8.83 -16.52
C GLU A 59 -6.49 -7.70 -17.47
N SER A 60 -7.55 -6.96 -17.11
CA SER A 60 -8.01 -5.79 -17.89
C SER A 60 -7.17 -4.52 -17.69
N SER A 61 -6.18 -4.53 -16.80
CA SER A 61 -5.28 -3.38 -16.60
C SER A 61 -3.97 -3.57 -17.34
N ASP A 62 -3.21 -2.50 -17.59
CA ASP A 62 -1.89 -2.57 -18.22
C ASP A 62 -0.83 -3.34 -17.40
N LYS A 63 -1.22 -3.96 -16.26
CA LYS A 63 -0.38 -4.68 -15.31
C LYS A 63 0.83 -3.87 -14.81
N VAL A 64 0.78 -2.55 -14.97
CA VAL A 64 1.83 -1.63 -14.52
C VAL A 64 1.68 -1.46 -13.01
N VAL A 65 2.59 -2.10 -12.25
CA VAL A 65 2.86 -1.70 -10.87
C VAL A 65 3.88 -0.57 -10.93
N GLU A 66 3.41 0.67 -10.95
CA GLU A 66 4.33 1.79 -10.78
C GLU A 66 5.04 1.64 -9.43
N SER A 67 6.37 1.74 -9.43
CA SER A 67 7.19 1.70 -8.22
C SER A 67 6.72 2.77 -7.22
N SER A 68 6.90 2.49 -5.93
CA SER A 68 6.64 3.50 -4.89
C SER A 68 7.39 4.80 -5.25
N PRO A 69 6.74 5.98 -5.16
CA PRO A 69 7.40 7.25 -5.39
C PRO A 69 8.64 7.34 -4.50
N ASN A 70 9.76 7.82 -5.04
CA ASN A 70 10.93 8.12 -4.22
C ASN A 70 10.52 9.12 -3.14
N CYS A 71 10.81 8.77 -1.89
CA CYS A 71 10.61 9.65 -0.77
C CYS A 71 11.41 10.94 -1.03
N ARG A 72 10.70 12.05 -1.27
CA ARG A 72 11.31 13.38 -1.23
C ARG A 72 11.34 13.76 0.24
N GLY A 73 12.35 13.25 0.97
CA GLY A 73 12.59 13.59 2.37
C GLY A 73 12.38 15.09 2.58
N GLY A 74 11.56 15.44 3.57
CA GLY A 74 11.31 16.84 3.91
C GLY A 74 12.62 17.48 4.32
N PHE A 75 13.03 18.56 3.63
CA PHE A 75 14.04 19.47 4.14
C PHE A 75 13.46 20.17 5.37
N GLY A 76 13.56 19.50 6.53
CA GLY A 76 13.60 20.19 7.81
C GLY A 76 14.87 21.03 7.83
N LYS A 77 14.71 22.34 8.00
CA LYS A 77 15.80 23.30 8.21
C LYS A 77 16.83 22.79 9.23
#